data_AF-A0A7K3G5S1-F1
#
_entry.id   AF-A0A7K3G5S1-F1
#
_cell.length_a   1.000
_cell.length_b   1.000
_cell.length_c   1.000
_cell.angle_alpha   90.00
_cell.angle_beta   90.00
_cell.angle_gamma   90.00
#
_symmetry.space_group_name_H-M   'P 1'
#
loop_
_entity.id
_entity.type
_entity.pdbx_description
1 polymer ?
#
loop_
_entity_poly.entity_id
_entity_poly.type
_entity_poly.pdbx_seq_one_letter_code
_entity_poly.pdbx_strand_id
1 'polypeptide(L)'
;MPTPRHHLNRQRRRQALAAAPEDTAPRPRASVGVLTGPAPGAGRRPAAKPVRETAGAPEEDTAASGSGPRRLVPLVVLCVLTLLLGGFAGWAHGRAGELRDDPARSNTALTDLARTSEIKGQTGAAVAALFSYDHADTAPFEKAGKTLLTGKAVEQHRTLLGGVLARAAEQKTVITTTVTDSAVERIDGERARVLVYADQSSVSTAGTAKAGGKQPKAQDQGVYAGAMFAVDVVHRDGRWLVENIDTFGR
;
A
#
# COMPACT_ATOMS: atom_id res chain seq x y z
N MET A 1 33.32 -2.99 -31.99
CA MET A 1 33.56 -1.62 -31.48
C MET A 1 32.73 -1.44 -30.22
N PRO A 2 33.33 -1.10 -29.06
CA PRO A 2 32.57 -0.89 -27.83
C PRO A 2 31.84 0.46 -27.91
N THR A 3 30.55 0.47 -27.56
CA THR A 3 29.70 1.67 -27.68
C THR A 3 29.99 2.70 -26.57
N PRO A 4 29.80 4.01 -26.86
CA PRO A 4 30.25 5.13 -26.01
C PRO A 4 29.64 5.19 -24.59
N ARG A 5 28.59 4.41 -24.30
CA ARG A 5 27.92 4.42 -22.98
C ARG A 5 28.71 3.69 -21.89
N HIS A 6 29.48 2.65 -22.24
CA HIS A 6 30.27 1.90 -21.26
C HIS A 6 31.46 2.69 -20.71
N HIS A 7 32.00 3.63 -21.47
CA HIS A 7 33.10 4.48 -21.02
C HIS A 7 32.64 5.52 -19.99
N LEU A 8 31.43 6.06 -20.16
CA LEU A 8 30.87 7.06 -19.25
C LEU A 8 30.58 6.49 -17.85
N ASN A 9 29.98 5.29 -17.79
CA ASN A 9 29.70 4.63 -16.51
C ASN A 9 31.00 4.21 -15.79
N ARG A 10 32.03 3.79 -16.53
CA ARG A 10 33.33 3.44 -15.93
C ARG A 10 34.07 4.67 -15.38
N GLN A 11 33.95 5.82 -16.04
CA GLN A 11 34.55 7.07 -15.57
C GLN A 11 33.86 7.61 -14.32
N ARG A 12 32.52 7.62 -14.26
CA ARG A 12 31.78 8.03 -13.05
C ARG A 12 32.14 7.18 -11.83
N ARG A 13 32.26 5.86 -12.01
CA ARG A 13 32.62 4.95 -10.91
C ARG A 13 34.03 5.23 -10.37
N ARG A 14 34.97 5.59 -11.24
CA ARG A 14 36.34 5.98 -10.84
C ARG A 14 36.37 7.33 -10.12
N GLN A 15 35.55 8.29 -10.55
CA GLN A 15 35.45 9.60 -9.88
C GLN A 15 34.80 9.49 -8.50
N ALA A 16 33.80 8.61 -8.33
CA ALA A 16 33.18 8.35 -7.03
C ALA A 16 34.14 7.67 -6.02
N LEU A 17 35.03 6.80 -6.51
CA LEU A 17 36.07 6.17 -5.68
C LEU A 17 37.23 7.12 -5.31
N ALA A 18 37.49 8.14 -6.13
CA ALA A 18 38.53 9.14 -5.87
C ALA A 18 38.06 10.29 -4.96
N ALA A 19 36.74 10.42 -4.73
CA ALA A 19 36.14 11.52 -3.97
C ALA A 19 35.71 11.14 -2.54
N ALA A 20 36.08 9.95 -2.05
CA ALA A 20 35.81 9.55 -0.67
C ALA A 20 36.93 10.06 0.26
N PRO A 21 36.67 10.99 1.19
CA PRO A 21 37.61 11.32 2.25
C PRO A 21 37.62 10.21 3.32
N GLU A 22 38.82 9.75 3.68
CA GLU A 22 39.08 9.02 4.93
C GLU A 22 39.14 10.02 6.09
N ASP A 23 38.37 9.78 7.16
CA ASP A 23 38.62 10.29 8.53
C ASP A 23 37.73 9.51 9.51
N THR A 24 38.23 8.57 10.34
CA THR A 24 39.04 8.68 11.57
C THR A 24 38.36 9.40 12.76
N ALA A 25 37.41 8.72 13.44
CA ALA A 25 37.06 8.73 14.90
C ALA A 25 36.86 10.07 15.69
N PRO A 26 36.46 10.10 16.99
CA PRO A 26 35.46 9.36 17.78
C PRO A 26 34.38 10.28 18.45
N ARG A 27 33.39 9.66 19.11
CA ARG A 27 32.33 10.28 19.98
C ARG A 27 32.86 11.22 21.08
N PRO A 28 31.98 12.09 21.61
CA PRO A 28 31.76 12.07 23.06
C PRO A 28 30.28 12.05 23.49
N ARG A 29 30.06 11.44 24.66
CA ARG A 29 28.83 11.44 25.45
C ARG A 29 28.66 12.79 26.16
N ALA A 30 27.43 13.24 26.35
CA ALA A 30 27.08 14.17 27.41
C ALA A 30 25.72 13.81 28.00
N SER A 31 25.61 14.03 29.31
CA SER A 31 24.66 13.47 30.25
C SER A 31 23.94 14.58 31.02
N VAL A 32 22.83 14.18 31.66
CA VAL A 32 22.17 14.80 32.83
C VAL A 32 21.20 15.96 32.57
N GLY A 33 20.01 15.83 33.16
CA GLY A 33 19.08 16.95 33.36
C GLY A 33 17.71 16.55 33.92
N VAL A 34 17.68 15.79 35.03
CA VAL A 34 16.46 15.57 35.84
C VAL A 34 16.15 16.84 36.63
N LEU A 35 14.94 17.39 36.53
CA LEU A 35 14.36 18.30 37.52
C LEU A 35 12.84 18.08 37.68
N THR A 36 12.53 17.44 38.81
CA THR A 36 11.37 17.56 39.71
C THR A 36 10.30 18.63 39.46
N GLY A 37 9.03 18.25 39.61
CA GLY A 37 7.86 19.14 39.69
C GLY A 37 7.62 19.74 41.08
N PRO A 38 6.48 20.45 41.27
CA PRO A 38 5.65 20.17 42.46
C PRO A 38 4.12 20.24 42.24
N ALA A 39 3.44 19.72 43.27
CA ALA A 39 2.03 19.38 43.49
C ALA A 39 0.94 20.47 43.27
N PRO A 40 -0.34 20.06 43.10
CA PRO A 40 -1.50 20.96 43.08
C PRO A 40 -2.06 21.25 44.48
N GLY A 41 -2.38 22.54 44.72
CA GLY A 41 -2.95 23.05 45.96
C GLY A 41 -4.46 22.80 46.10
N ALA A 42 -4.86 22.36 47.29
CA ALA A 42 -6.24 22.22 47.72
C ALA A 42 -6.83 23.59 48.13
N GLY A 43 -7.91 23.99 47.45
CA GLY A 43 -8.63 25.25 47.68
C GLY A 43 -10.06 25.02 48.19
N ARG A 44 -10.17 25.06 49.51
CA ARG A 44 -11.32 25.26 50.42
C ARG A 44 -12.61 25.85 49.80
N ARG A 45 -13.73 25.14 49.99
CA ARG A 45 -15.12 25.59 49.76
C ARG A 45 -15.74 26.08 51.08
N PRO A 46 -16.37 27.27 51.16
CA PRO A 46 -17.21 27.62 52.29
C PRO A 46 -18.68 27.31 52.02
N ALA A 47 -19.35 26.93 53.10
CA ALA A 47 -20.77 26.64 53.21
C ALA A 47 -21.60 27.91 53.37
N ALA A 48 -22.84 27.89 52.87
CA ALA A 48 -23.93 28.71 53.38
C ALA A 48 -25.24 27.92 53.24
N LYS A 49 -25.93 27.72 54.37
CA LYS A 49 -27.33 27.26 54.47
C LYS A 49 -28.26 28.45 54.17
N PRO A 50 -29.54 28.17 53.89
CA PRO A 50 -30.51 28.47 54.94
C PRO A 50 -31.53 27.33 55.19
N VAL A 51 -32.22 27.48 56.32
CA VAL A 51 -33.18 26.57 56.95
C VAL A 51 -34.61 27.09 56.72
N ARG A 52 -35.57 26.16 56.85
CA ARG A 52 -37.02 26.29 57.15
C ARG A 52 -37.96 26.41 55.94
N GLU A 53 -38.68 25.33 55.56
CA GLU A 53 -39.84 24.68 56.21
C GLU A 53 -41.11 25.54 56.08
N THR A 54 -42.09 25.06 55.30
CA THR A 54 -43.50 24.98 55.69
C THR A 54 -44.22 24.03 54.74
N ALA A 55 -45.01 23.15 55.35
CA ALA A 55 -45.80 22.07 54.77
C ALA A 55 -46.96 22.55 53.89
N GLY A 56 -47.47 21.63 53.07
CA GLY A 56 -48.73 21.80 52.36
C GLY A 56 -48.99 20.70 51.34
N ALA A 57 -49.22 19.47 51.81
CA ALA A 57 -50.09 18.54 51.08
C ALA A 57 -51.55 18.93 51.40
N PRO A 58 -52.45 18.77 50.43
CA PRO A 58 -53.42 17.70 50.59
C PRO A 58 -53.45 16.77 49.38
N GLU A 59 -53.52 15.46 49.67
CA GLU A 59 -54.21 14.51 48.81
C GLU A 59 -55.68 14.94 48.71
N GLU A 60 -56.27 14.84 47.52
CA GLU A 60 -57.53 14.12 47.38
C GLU A 60 -57.81 13.77 45.92
N ASP A 61 -58.35 12.56 45.79
CA ASP A 61 -58.79 11.85 44.61
C ASP A 61 -59.69 12.67 43.68
N THR A 62 -59.62 12.38 42.38
CA THR A 62 -60.68 11.61 41.70
C THR A 62 -60.43 11.58 40.19
N ALA A 63 -60.58 10.37 39.66
CA ALA A 63 -60.74 9.98 38.27
C ALA A 63 -61.22 11.06 37.28
N ALA A 64 -60.58 11.11 36.11
CA ALA A 64 -61.24 10.76 34.85
C ALA A 64 -60.29 10.92 33.65
N SER A 65 -60.09 9.80 32.95
CA SER A 65 -59.97 9.66 31.50
C SER A 65 -59.78 10.95 30.68
N GLY A 66 -58.57 11.08 30.12
CA GLY A 66 -58.28 11.97 29.01
C GLY A 66 -57.15 11.40 28.16
N SER A 67 -57.29 10.15 27.69
CA SER A 67 -56.36 9.50 26.76
C SER A 67 -56.45 10.13 25.37
N GLY A 68 -55.97 11.36 25.24
CA GLY A 68 -55.72 11.98 23.94
C GLY A 68 -54.38 11.50 23.39
N PRO A 69 -54.25 11.24 22.07
CA PRO A 69 -53.01 10.79 21.45
C PRO A 69 -51.86 11.82 21.53
N ARG A 70 -52.11 12.99 22.13
CA ARG A 70 -51.19 14.14 22.24
C ARG A 70 -50.02 13.92 23.20
N ARG A 71 -50.10 13.01 24.17
CA ARG A 71 -48.96 12.68 25.06
C ARG A 71 -47.96 11.71 24.45
N LEU A 72 -48.36 11.00 23.39
CA LEU A 72 -47.48 10.09 22.65
C LEU A 72 -46.67 10.82 21.59
N VAL A 73 -47.13 11.98 21.11
CA VAL A 73 -46.40 12.80 20.13
C VAL A 73 -44.97 13.16 20.60
N PRO A 74 -44.75 13.72 21.81
CA PRO A 74 -43.38 14.03 22.25
C PRO A 74 -42.52 12.77 22.44
N LEU A 75 -43.12 11.63 22.84
CA LEU A 75 -42.41 10.36 22.98
C LEU A 75 -42.02 9.78 21.61
N VAL A 76 -42.92 9.83 20.63
CA VAL A 76 -42.66 9.37 19.26
C VAL A 76 -41.61 10.25 18.59
N VAL A 77 -41.69 11.57 18.78
CA VAL A 77 -40.67 12.52 18.30
C VAL A 77 -39.31 12.21 18.94
N LEU A 78 -39.27 11.95 20.24
CA LEU A 78 -38.04 11.56 20.94
C LEU A 78 -37.47 10.24 20.40
N CYS A 79 -38.31 9.21 20.20
CA CYS A 79 -37.90 7.94 19.61
C CYS A 79 -37.32 8.10 18.21
N VAL A 80 -38.01 8.83 17.33
CA VAL A 80 -37.52 9.12 15.97
C VAL A 80 -36.19 9.88 16.03
N LEU A 81 -36.08 10.87 16.90
CA LEU A 81 -34.84 11.63 17.08
C LEU A 81 -33.70 10.73 17.55
N THR A 82 -33.92 9.83 18.52
CA THR A 82 -32.88 8.89 18.97
C THR A 82 -32.46 7.90 17.89
N LEU A 83 -33.37 7.45 17.03
CA LEU A 83 -33.04 6.58 15.90
C LEU A 83 -32.22 7.32 14.84
N LEU A 84 -32.57 8.57 14.53
CA LEU A 84 -31.81 9.41 13.61
C LEU A 84 -30.42 9.73 14.15
N LEU A 85 -30.31 10.09 15.44
CA LEU A 85 -29.02 10.36 16.07
C LEU A 85 -28.17 9.09 16.20
N GLY A 86 -28.77 7.94 16.54
CA GLY A 86 -28.08 6.66 16.60
C GLY A 86 -27.60 6.18 15.22
N GLY A 87 -28.44 6.33 14.20
CA GLY A 87 -28.08 6.03 12.81
C GLY A 87 -27.00 6.96 12.29
N PHE A 88 -27.09 8.26 12.56
CA PHE A 88 -26.05 9.23 12.21
C PHE A 88 -24.76 8.99 12.99
N ALA A 89 -24.82 8.66 14.29
CA ALA A 89 -23.65 8.34 15.08
C ALA A 89 -22.97 7.06 14.58
N GLY A 90 -23.72 6.02 14.22
CA GLY A 90 -23.18 4.81 13.61
C GLY A 90 -22.55 5.08 12.24
N TRP A 91 -23.24 5.86 11.40
CA TRP A 91 -22.73 6.27 10.09
C TRP A 91 -21.47 7.16 10.21
N ALA A 92 -21.50 8.15 11.09
CA ALA A 92 -20.39 9.05 11.36
C ALA A 92 -19.23 8.32 12.04
N HIS A 93 -19.48 7.30 12.86
CA HIS A 93 -18.43 6.46 13.44
C HIS A 93 -17.78 5.58 12.37
N GLY A 94 -18.57 4.99 11.46
CA GLY A 94 -18.03 4.27 10.29
C GLY A 94 -17.17 5.17 9.40
N ARG A 95 -17.63 6.38 9.10
CA ARG A 95 -16.87 7.38 8.33
C ARG A 95 -15.68 7.97 9.11
N ALA A 96 -15.79 8.07 10.44
CA ALA A 96 -14.71 8.54 11.30
C ALA A 96 -13.56 7.52 11.40
N GLY A 97 -13.84 6.22 11.31
CA GLY A 97 -12.81 5.19 11.22
C GLY A 97 -11.91 5.41 10.00
N GLU A 98 -12.51 5.66 8.83
CA GLU A 98 -11.80 5.97 7.59
C GLU A 98 -10.94 7.25 7.66
N LEU A 99 -11.24 8.19 8.56
CA LEU A 99 -10.46 9.43 8.76
C LEU A 99 -9.49 9.39 9.96
N ARG A 100 -9.66 8.47 10.92
CA ARG A 100 -8.75 8.32 12.08
C ARG A 100 -7.56 7.42 11.75
N ASP A 101 -7.69 6.55 10.76
CA ASP A 101 -6.59 5.91 10.05
C ASP A 101 -5.89 6.94 9.16
N ASP A 102 -5.17 7.89 9.76
CA ASP A 102 -4.27 8.77 8.99
C ASP A 102 -3.17 7.88 8.39
N PRO A 103 -3.22 7.57 7.08
CA PRO A 103 -2.34 6.56 6.50
C PRO A 103 -0.88 6.96 6.66
N ALA A 104 -0.59 8.26 6.74
CA ALA A 104 0.77 8.76 6.91
C ALA A 104 1.35 8.47 8.30
N ARG A 105 0.53 8.37 9.36
CA ARG A 105 1.02 8.08 10.72
C ARG A 105 1.25 6.59 10.97
N SER A 106 0.50 5.71 10.32
CA SER A 106 0.66 4.26 10.45
C SER A 106 1.58 3.64 9.39
N ASN A 107 1.90 4.38 8.31
CA ASN A 107 2.74 3.88 7.23
C ASN A 107 4.20 3.68 7.66
N THR A 108 4.52 2.44 7.97
CA THR A 108 5.88 2.04 8.36
C THR A 108 6.89 2.11 7.22
N ALA A 109 6.46 2.32 5.96
CA ALA A 109 7.38 2.54 4.83
C ALA A 109 8.31 3.74 5.05
N LEU A 110 7.83 4.75 5.78
CA LEU A 110 8.55 6.00 6.05
C LEU A 110 9.56 5.86 7.20
N THR A 111 9.38 4.88 8.08
CA THR A 111 10.18 4.72 9.31
C THR A 111 11.07 3.48 9.30
N ASP A 112 10.68 2.43 8.57
CA ASP A 112 11.42 1.18 8.45
C ASP A 112 12.06 1.05 7.07
N LEU A 113 13.26 1.62 6.94
CA LEU A 113 14.03 1.58 5.69
C LEU A 113 14.47 0.16 5.31
N ALA A 114 14.69 -0.71 6.30
CA ALA A 114 15.14 -2.08 6.07
C ALA A 114 14.02 -2.89 5.42
N ARG A 115 12.82 -2.84 6.00
CA ARG A 115 11.64 -3.51 5.47
C ARG A 115 11.21 -2.95 4.12
N THR A 116 11.25 -1.63 3.95
CA THR A 116 11.01 -0.98 2.65
C THR A 116 11.98 -1.47 1.57
N SER A 117 13.27 -1.58 1.89
CA SER A 117 14.29 -2.05 0.95
C SER A 117 14.12 -3.53 0.60
N GLU A 118 13.75 -4.35 1.57
CA GLU A 118 13.43 -5.77 1.38
C GLU A 118 12.22 -5.93 0.44
N ILE A 119 11.11 -5.24 0.72
CA ILE A 119 9.89 -5.29 -0.08
C ILE A 119 10.19 -4.82 -1.51
N LYS A 120 10.92 -3.72 -1.68
CA LYS A 120 11.33 -3.20 -3.00
C LYS A 120 12.08 -4.27 -3.79
N GLY A 121 13.10 -4.89 -3.18
CA GLY A 121 13.91 -5.93 -3.83
C GLY A 121 13.12 -7.19 -4.18
N GLN A 122 12.37 -7.75 -3.22
CA GLN A 122 11.60 -8.97 -3.44
C GLN A 122 10.48 -8.76 -4.45
N THR A 123 9.78 -7.62 -4.38
CA THR A 123 8.70 -7.29 -5.33
C THR A 123 9.24 -7.09 -6.74
N GLY A 124 10.37 -6.39 -6.89
CA GLY A 124 11.01 -6.21 -8.19
C GLY A 124 11.43 -7.54 -8.83
N ALA A 125 12.02 -8.44 -8.03
CA ALA A 125 12.38 -9.78 -8.49
C ALA A 125 11.14 -10.63 -8.84
N ALA A 126 10.09 -10.54 -8.02
CA ALA A 126 8.84 -11.26 -8.27
C ALA A 126 8.19 -10.80 -9.57
N VAL A 127 8.08 -9.49 -9.80
CA VAL A 127 7.54 -8.92 -11.03
C VAL A 127 8.37 -9.33 -12.25
N ALA A 128 9.70 -9.22 -12.17
CA ALA A 128 10.56 -9.63 -13.28
C ALA A 128 10.33 -11.11 -13.65
N ALA A 129 10.24 -12.00 -12.67
CA ALA A 129 9.98 -13.42 -12.89
C ALA A 129 8.55 -13.71 -13.41
N LEU A 130 7.55 -12.99 -12.90
CA LEU A 130 6.15 -13.17 -13.28
C LEU A 130 5.84 -12.67 -14.68
N PHE A 131 6.58 -11.69 -15.21
CA PHE A 131 6.31 -11.09 -16.52
C PHE A 131 7.39 -11.41 -17.57
N SER A 132 8.32 -12.33 -17.27
CA SER A 132 9.28 -12.85 -18.24
C SER A 132 8.89 -14.25 -18.68
N TYR A 133 8.97 -14.52 -19.97
CA TYR A 133 8.57 -15.79 -20.57
C TYR A 133 9.56 -16.19 -21.65
N ASP A 134 9.98 -17.45 -21.65
CA ASP A 134 10.77 -18.05 -22.72
C ASP A 134 9.98 -19.22 -23.31
N HIS A 135 9.73 -19.20 -24.62
CA HIS A 135 9.07 -20.30 -25.31
C HIS A 135 9.89 -21.61 -25.30
N ALA A 136 11.22 -21.52 -25.15
CA ALA A 136 12.11 -22.67 -25.13
C ALA A 136 12.22 -23.30 -23.73
N ASP A 137 11.98 -22.51 -22.67
CA ASP A 137 11.93 -22.97 -21.28
C ASP A 137 10.84 -22.23 -20.49
N THR A 138 9.66 -22.85 -20.39
CA THR A 138 8.52 -22.28 -19.65
C THR A 138 8.57 -22.56 -18.15
N ALA A 139 9.45 -23.45 -17.68
CA ALA A 139 9.44 -23.92 -16.30
C ALA A 139 9.68 -22.79 -15.27
N PRO A 140 10.60 -21.82 -15.49
CA PRO A 140 10.77 -20.69 -14.58
C PRO A 140 9.51 -19.84 -14.47
N PHE A 141 8.85 -19.55 -15.59
CA PHE A 141 7.62 -18.76 -15.63
C PHE A 141 6.47 -19.46 -14.88
N GLU A 142 6.27 -20.75 -15.13
CA GLU A 142 5.23 -21.53 -14.45
C GLU A 142 5.48 -21.65 -12.94
N LYS A 143 6.74 -21.83 -12.54
CA LYS A 143 7.14 -21.86 -11.13
C LYS A 143 6.91 -20.51 -10.47
N ALA A 144 7.22 -19.40 -11.14
CA ALA A 144 6.96 -18.07 -10.64
C ALA A 144 5.45 -17.87 -10.39
N GLY A 145 4.61 -18.19 -11.37
CA GLY A 145 3.14 -18.08 -11.23
C GLY A 145 2.57 -18.90 -10.07
N LYS A 146 3.10 -20.11 -9.82
CA LYS A 146 2.65 -20.99 -8.72
C LYS A 146 3.13 -20.53 -7.34
N THR A 147 4.29 -19.88 -7.25
CA THR A 147 4.94 -19.62 -5.96
C THR A 147 4.90 -18.17 -5.53
N LEU A 148 4.74 -17.21 -6.45
CA LEU A 148 4.81 -15.77 -6.17
C LEU A 148 3.44 -15.08 -6.22
N LEU A 149 2.40 -15.76 -6.73
CA LEU A 149 1.04 -15.23 -6.78
C LEU A 149 0.17 -15.83 -5.68
N THR A 150 -0.75 -15.02 -5.17
CA THR A 150 -1.81 -15.45 -4.25
C THR A 150 -3.07 -14.61 -4.52
N GLY A 151 -4.19 -15.00 -3.92
CA GLY A 151 -5.43 -14.22 -3.98
C GLY A 151 -5.90 -13.94 -5.41
N LYS A 152 -6.22 -12.67 -5.70
CA LYS A 152 -6.78 -12.24 -6.99
C LYS A 152 -5.72 -12.18 -8.09
N ALA A 153 -4.45 -11.95 -7.73
CA ALA A 153 -3.36 -11.81 -8.68
C ALA A 153 -3.16 -13.05 -9.55
N VAL A 154 -3.52 -14.25 -9.07
CA VAL A 154 -3.45 -15.50 -9.86
C VAL A 154 -4.26 -15.37 -11.15
N GLU A 155 -5.52 -14.92 -11.04
CA GLU A 155 -6.41 -14.80 -12.18
C GLU A 155 -6.14 -13.54 -13.01
N GLN A 156 -5.76 -12.43 -12.35
CA GLN A 156 -5.37 -11.20 -13.03
C GLN A 156 -4.15 -11.43 -13.93
N HIS A 157 -3.13 -12.09 -13.42
CA HIS A 157 -1.91 -12.43 -14.17
C HIS A 157 -2.24 -13.28 -15.40
N ARG A 158 -3.04 -14.34 -15.22
CA ARG A 158 -3.50 -15.21 -16.31
C ARG A 158 -4.25 -14.42 -17.38
N THR A 159 -5.14 -13.52 -16.97
CA THR A 159 -5.95 -12.69 -17.87
C THR A 159 -5.09 -11.68 -18.63
N LEU A 160 -4.17 -11.01 -17.93
CA LEU A 160 -3.28 -10.01 -18.53
C LEU A 160 -2.33 -10.62 -19.57
N LEU A 161 -1.81 -11.82 -19.29
CA LEU A 161 -0.81 -12.45 -20.14
C LEU A 161 -1.37 -13.45 -21.15
N GLY A 162 -2.59 -13.95 -21.02
CA GLY A 162 -3.11 -15.03 -21.86
C GLY A 162 -2.97 -14.77 -23.36
N GLY A 163 -3.40 -13.59 -23.84
CA GLY A 163 -3.29 -13.22 -25.25
C GLY A 163 -1.86 -12.89 -25.71
N VAL A 164 -0.96 -12.57 -24.79
CA VAL A 164 0.46 -12.30 -25.08
C VAL A 164 1.21 -13.61 -25.19
N LEU A 165 1.00 -14.54 -24.26
CA LEU A 165 1.64 -15.85 -24.23
C LEU A 165 1.24 -16.73 -25.41
N ALA A 166 -0.03 -16.69 -25.83
CA ALA A 166 -0.47 -17.40 -27.03
C ALA A 166 0.35 -16.98 -28.26
N ARG A 167 0.48 -15.66 -28.47
CA ARG A 167 1.31 -15.11 -29.56
C ARG A 167 2.79 -15.40 -29.38
N ALA A 168 3.30 -15.34 -28.16
CA ALA A 168 4.69 -15.64 -27.86
C ALA A 168 5.04 -17.10 -28.17
N ALA A 169 4.13 -18.04 -27.88
CA ALA A 169 4.30 -19.44 -28.22
C ALA A 169 4.27 -19.65 -29.75
N GLU A 170 3.31 -19.03 -30.46
CA GLU A 170 3.21 -19.10 -31.93
C GLU A 170 4.44 -18.54 -32.65
N GLN A 171 4.97 -17.41 -32.16
CA GLN A 171 6.09 -16.68 -32.77
C GLN A 171 7.46 -17.07 -32.20
N LYS A 172 7.49 -18.04 -31.28
CA LYS A 172 8.71 -18.49 -30.59
C LYS A 172 9.46 -17.30 -29.97
N THR A 173 8.77 -16.54 -29.16
CA THR A 173 9.26 -15.27 -28.63
C THR A 173 9.75 -15.42 -27.21
N VAL A 174 10.87 -14.76 -26.91
CA VAL A 174 11.36 -14.54 -25.55
C VAL A 174 10.93 -13.14 -25.11
N ILE A 175 10.20 -13.08 -24.01
CA ILE A 175 9.75 -11.87 -23.35
C ILE A 175 10.58 -11.69 -22.09
N THR A 176 11.29 -10.58 -21.98
CA THR A 176 12.08 -10.24 -20.80
C THR A 176 11.52 -8.98 -20.16
N THR A 177 11.21 -9.04 -18.87
CA THR A 177 10.77 -7.88 -18.09
C THR A 177 11.86 -7.48 -17.10
N THR A 178 12.32 -6.23 -17.21
CA THR A 178 13.31 -5.62 -16.31
C THR A 178 12.63 -4.54 -15.49
N VAL A 179 12.58 -4.69 -14.18
CA VAL A 179 12.12 -3.63 -13.27
C VAL A 179 13.20 -2.57 -13.20
N THR A 180 12.89 -1.37 -13.69
CA THR A 180 13.82 -0.24 -13.73
C THR A 180 13.82 0.53 -12.42
N ASP A 181 12.64 0.71 -11.83
CA ASP A 181 12.49 1.27 -10.49
C ASP A 181 11.24 0.75 -9.78
N SER A 182 11.24 0.87 -8.46
CA SER A 182 10.08 0.54 -7.63
C SER A 182 10.07 1.39 -6.35
N ALA A 183 8.88 1.68 -5.84
CA ALA A 183 8.71 2.46 -4.63
C ALA A 183 7.60 1.85 -3.77
N VAL A 184 7.86 1.70 -2.47
CA VAL A 184 6.83 1.25 -1.53
C VAL A 184 5.99 2.46 -1.17
N GLU A 185 4.72 2.45 -1.57
CA GLU A 185 3.75 3.49 -1.28
C GLU A 185 3.31 3.41 0.19
N ARG A 186 3.03 2.18 0.66
CA ARG A 186 2.51 1.93 2.00
C ARG A 186 2.90 0.56 2.52
N ILE A 187 3.19 0.47 3.81
CA ILE A 187 3.32 -0.79 4.55
C ILE A 187 2.36 -0.76 5.74
N ASP A 188 1.45 -1.75 5.77
CA ASP A 188 0.48 -2.00 6.83
C ASP A 188 0.71 -3.40 7.40
N GLY A 189 1.60 -3.49 8.40
CA GLY A 189 1.97 -4.76 9.04
C GLY A 189 2.62 -5.74 8.06
N GLU A 190 1.88 -6.79 7.68
CA GLU A 190 2.32 -7.84 6.74
C GLU A 190 1.85 -7.61 5.30
N ARG A 191 1.31 -6.42 4.99
CA ARG A 191 0.88 -6.04 3.64
C ARG A 191 1.60 -4.79 3.20
N ALA A 192 1.86 -4.68 1.90
CA ALA A 192 2.43 -3.47 1.34
C ALA A 192 1.89 -3.21 -0.06
N ARG A 193 1.86 -1.93 -0.45
CA ARG A 193 1.54 -1.49 -1.80
C ARG A 193 2.80 -0.92 -2.43
N VAL A 194 3.14 -1.40 -3.62
CA VAL A 194 4.39 -1.07 -4.31
C VAL A 194 4.08 -0.58 -5.72
N LEU A 195 4.57 0.61 -6.06
CA LEU A 195 4.59 1.12 -7.41
C LEU A 195 5.80 0.55 -8.15
N VAL A 196 5.60 0.07 -9.37
CA VAL A 196 6.64 -0.58 -10.17
C VAL A 196 6.70 0.05 -11.55
N TYR A 197 7.91 0.42 -11.96
CA TYR A 197 8.27 0.78 -13.32
C TYR A 197 9.09 -0.37 -13.92
N ALA A 198 8.65 -0.86 -15.07
CA ALA A 198 9.31 -1.96 -15.74
C ALA A 198 9.41 -1.72 -17.25
N ASP A 199 10.51 -2.15 -17.83
CA ASP A 199 10.71 -2.21 -19.27
C ASP A 199 10.60 -3.66 -19.72
N GLN A 200 9.82 -3.88 -20.77
CA GLN A 200 9.68 -5.17 -21.40
C GLN A 200 10.37 -5.16 -22.76
N SER A 201 11.12 -6.20 -23.05
CA SER A 201 11.66 -6.49 -24.37
C SER A 201 11.12 -7.82 -24.88
N SER A 202 10.93 -7.91 -26.19
CA SER A 202 10.37 -9.09 -26.85
C SER A 202 11.19 -9.39 -28.10
N VAL A 203 11.78 -10.60 -28.17
CA VAL A 203 12.62 -11.05 -29.28
C VAL A 203 12.06 -12.35 -29.84
N SER A 204 11.70 -12.38 -31.12
CA SER A 204 11.27 -13.60 -31.80
C SER A 204 12.50 -14.42 -32.23
N THR A 205 12.51 -15.70 -31.90
CA THR A 205 13.53 -16.67 -32.34
C THR A 205 13.05 -17.55 -33.49
N ALA A 206 11.80 -17.36 -33.95
CA ALA A 206 11.37 -17.87 -35.24
C ALA A 206 12.19 -17.12 -36.31
N GLY A 207 13.25 -17.77 -36.81
CA GLY A 207 14.20 -17.16 -37.75
C GLY A 207 13.52 -16.33 -38.83
N THR A 208 14.15 -15.21 -39.21
CA THR A 208 13.68 -14.16 -40.13
C THR A 208 13.07 -14.72 -41.42
N ALA A 209 11.83 -15.18 -41.37
CA ALA A 209 11.17 -15.87 -42.48
C ALA A 209 10.04 -15.03 -43.07
N LYS A 210 10.19 -13.69 -43.12
CA LYS A 210 9.47 -12.80 -44.05
C LYS A 210 10.23 -11.50 -44.30
N ALA A 211 11.33 -11.55 -45.04
CA ALA A 211 11.86 -10.38 -45.74
C ALA A 211 12.68 -10.82 -46.96
N GLY A 212 11.97 -11.12 -48.06
CA GLY A 212 12.56 -11.27 -49.39
C GLY A 212 13.02 -9.93 -49.97
N GLY A 213 13.96 -9.27 -49.31
CA GLY A 213 14.52 -7.99 -49.77
C GLY A 213 15.81 -7.68 -49.04
N LYS A 214 16.90 -7.47 -49.80
CA LYS A 214 18.23 -7.12 -49.28
C LYS A 214 18.16 -5.94 -48.30
N GLN A 215 18.41 -6.20 -47.01
CA GLN A 215 18.71 -5.18 -45.99
C GLN A 215 19.86 -5.68 -45.09
N PRO A 216 20.71 -4.78 -44.57
CA PRO A 216 22.01 -5.13 -43.98
C PRO A 216 21.87 -5.69 -42.55
N LYS A 217 22.77 -6.64 -42.22
CA LYS A 217 23.12 -7.23 -40.91
C LYS A 217 22.08 -7.12 -39.79
N ALA A 218 21.51 -8.28 -39.44
CA ALA A 218 20.71 -8.56 -38.25
C ALA A 218 21.20 -7.82 -37.00
N GLN A 219 20.44 -6.80 -36.60
CA GLN A 219 20.41 -6.27 -35.25
C GLN A 219 19.10 -6.77 -34.67
N ASP A 220 19.14 -7.39 -33.48
CA ASP A 220 17.98 -7.93 -32.77
C ASP A 220 16.81 -6.94 -32.82
N GLN A 221 15.79 -7.22 -33.64
CA GLN A 221 14.61 -6.37 -33.81
C GLN A 221 13.64 -6.57 -32.64
N GLY A 222 14.13 -6.37 -31.42
CA GLY A 222 13.32 -6.48 -30.22
C GLY A 222 12.31 -5.34 -30.13
N VAL A 223 11.05 -5.65 -29.83
CA VAL A 223 10.05 -4.62 -29.46
C VAL A 223 10.26 -4.28 -27.99
N TYR A 224 10.35 -2.98 -27.69
CA TYR A 224 10.50 -2.46 -26.33
C TYR A 224 9.25 -1.68 -25.92
N ALA A 225 8.75 -1.93 -24.71
CA ALA A 225 7.63 -1.22 -24.13
C ALA A 225 7.86 -1.00 -22.62
N GLY A 226 7.64 0.24 -22.16
CA GLY A 226 7.61 0.54 -20.73
C GLY A 226 6.22 0.33 -20.14
N ALA A 227 6.14 -0.08 -18.87
CA ALA A 227 4.93 -0.27 -18.11
C ALA A 227 5.06 0.30 -16.69
N MET A 228 3.96 0.87 -16.19
CA MET A 228 3.81 1.33 -14.81
C MET A 228 2.54 0.73 -14.22
N PHE A 229 2.65 0.13 -13.05
CA PHE A 229 1.52 -0.46 -12.32
C PHE A 229 1.83 -0.52 -10.82
N ALA A 230 0.79 -0.69 -10.01
CA ALA A 230 0.90 -1.02 -8.60
C ALA A 230 0.71 -2.52 -8.39
N VAL A 231 1.39 -3.06 -7.39
CA VAL A 231 1.14 -4.40 -6.86
C VAL A 231 0.91 -4.31 -5.36
N ASP A 232 -0.12 -4.99 -4.90
CA ASP A 232 -0.30 -5.23 -3.47
C ASP A 232 0.34 -6.57 -3.13
N VAL A 233 1.24 -6.56 -2.16
CA VAL A 233 1.98 -7.74 -1.69
C VAL A 233 1.62 -8.08 -0.26
N VAL A 234 1.64 -9.36 0.06
CA VAL A 234 1.42 -9.90 1.40
C VAL A 234 2.58 -10.80 1.80
N HIS A 235 3.07 -10.64 3.02
CA HIS A 235 4.11 -11.48 3.58
C HIS A 235 3.46 -12.76 4.15
N ARG A 236 3.92 -13.91 3.66
CA ARG A 236 3.51 -15.24 4.13
C ARG A 236 4.72 -16.16 4.12
N ASP A 237 4.88 -16.96 5.16
CA ASP A 237 5.94 -17.98 5.24
C ASP A 237 7.36 -17.42 4.94
N GLY A 238 7.64 -16.20 5.41
CA GLY A 238 8.95 -15.55 5.22
C GLY A 238 9.21 -14.99 3.82
N ARG A 239 8.19 -14.85 2.97
CA ARG A 239 8.31 -14.31 1.61
C ARG A 239 7.16 -13.37 1.26
N TRP A 240 7.44 -12.39 0.42
CA TRP A 240 6.42 -11.51 -0.15
C TRP A 240 5.77 -12.15 -1.38
N LEU A 241 4.44 -12.19 -1.39
CA LEU A 241 3.62 -12.72 -2.49
C LEU A 241 2.75 -11.62 -3.06
N VAL A 242 2.57 -11.60 -4.38
CA VAL A 242 1.70 -10.66 -5.07
C VAL A 242 0.24 -11.12 -4.91
N GLU A 243 -0.59 -10.30 -4.29
CA GLU A 243 -2.01 -10.57 -4.01
C GLU A 243 -2.96 -9.86 -4.98
N ASN A 244 -2.55 -8.70 -5.49
CA ASN A 244 -3.31 -7.91 -6.47
C ASN A 244 -2.36 -7.15 -7.42
N ILE A 245 -2.80 -6.98 -8.67
CA ILE A 245 -2.11 -6.19 -9.70
C ILE A 245 -3.07 -5.10 -10.19
N ASP A 246 -2.62 -3.84 -10.12
CA ASP A 246 -3.39 -2.65 -10.47
C ASP A 246 -2.66 -1.86 -11.55
N THR A 247 -3.19 -1.87 -12.77
CA THR A 247 -2.60 -1.17 -13.92
C THR A 247 -3.16 0.26 -14.10
N PHE A 248 -3.76 0.85 -13.06
CA PHE A 248 -4.29 2.22 -13.00
C PHE A 248 -5.37 2.58 -14.04
N GLY A 249 -5.93 1.58 -14.73
CA GLY A 249 -6.77 1.81 -15.90
C GLY A 249 -7.25 0.51 -16.51
N ARG A 250 -8.06 -0.21 -15.74
CA ARG A 250 -9.00 -1.24 -16.20
C ARG A 250 -9.93 -1.64 -15.07
#